data_AF-A0A8J6Q3M6-F1
#
_entry.id   AF-A0A8J6Q3M6-F1
#
_cell.length_a   1.000
_cell.length_b   1.000
_cell.length_c   1.000
_cell.angle_alpha   90.00
_cell.angle_beta   90.00
_cell.angle_gamma   90.00
#
_symmetry.space_group_name_H-M   'P 1'
#
loop_
_entity.id
_entity.type
_entity.pdbx_description
1 polymer ?
#
loop_
_entity_poly.entity_id
_entity_poly.type
_entity_poly.pdbx_seq_one_letter_code
_entity_poly.pdbx_strand_id
1 'polypeptide(L)'
;MEITKVYFQNVDSVKAIYVVANVKQKIILDHVYFKGKQARLEQVNDSLFIGHFFKDSLKKKDVIMTNEPYGEYGNTLPHLPEKSPFDLKENECIIAFKVGDEVHFLKYSNVEKR
;
A
#
# COMPACT_ATOMS: atom_id res chain seq x y z
N MET A 1 11.68 15.42 3.98
CA MET A 1 11.48 14.36 2.98
C MET A 1 11.15 15.05 1.68
N GLU A 2 11.88 14.73 0.62
CA GLU A 2 11.61 15.27 -0.72
C GLU A 2 11.35 14.10 -1.66
N ILE A 3 10.17 14.06 -2.27
CA ILE A 3 9.83 13.05 -3.26
C ILE A 3 10.38 13.52 -4.61
N THR A 4 11.34 12.78 -5.13
CA THR A 4 11.95 13.06 -6.44
C THR A 4 11.06 12.53 -7.55
N LYS A 5 10.59 11.29 -7.41
CA LYS A 5 9.80 10.62 -8.44
C LYS A 5 8.91 9.53 -7.86
N VAL A 6 7.69 9.41 -8.35
CA VAL A 6 6.83 8.26 -8.06
C VAL A 6 6.32 7.70 -9.37
N TYR A 7 6.49 6.40 -9.56
CA TYR A 7 5.93 5.71 -10.71
C TYR A 7 5.33 4.38 -10.31
N PHE A 8 4.30 3.94 -11.03
CA PHE A 8 3.72 2.61 -10.84
C PHE A 8 3.95 1.74 -12.07
N GLN A 9 4.13 0.45 -11.82
CA GLN A 9 4.26 -0.59 -12.84
C GLN A 9 3.13 -1.60 -12.66
N ASN A 10 2.59 -2.08 -13.78
CA ASN A 10 1.63 -3.17 -13.78
C ASN A 10 2.18 -4.33 -14.60
N VAL A 11 2.49 -5.43 -13.93
CA VAL A 11 2.98 -6.67 -14.55
C VAL A 11 1.93 -7.74 -14.31
N ASP A 12 1.24 -8.17 -15.37
CA ASP A 12 0.19 -9.18 -15.42
C ASP A 12 -0.95 -9.02 -14.38
N SER A 13 -0.69 -9.41 -13.14
CA SER A 13 -1.62 -9.39 -12.00
C SER A 13 -1.13 -8.63 -10.77
N VAL A 14 0.12 -8.16 -10.79
CA VAL A 14 0.75 -7.41 -9.70
C VAL A 14 0.86 -5.95 -10.12
N LYS A 15 0.38 -5.05 -9.27
CA LYS A 15 0.65 -3.61 -9.39
C LYS A 15 1.69 -3.27 -8.34
N ALA A 16 2.79 -2.65 -8.74
CA ALA A 16 3.81 -2.15 -7.82
C ALA A 16 3.91 -0.64 -7.97
N ILE A 17 4.04 0.09 -6.87
CA ILE A 17 4.41 1.50 -6.88
C ILE A 17 5.85 1.63 -6.39
N TYR A 18 6.61 2.47 -7.08
CA TYR A 18 7.98 2.80 -6.78
C TYR A 18 8.00 4.27 -6.37
N VAL A 19 8.39 4.52 -5.13
CA VAL A 19 8.52 5.84 -4.55
C VAL A 19 10.01 6.12 -4.39
N VAL A 20 10.52 7.06 -5.17
CA VAL A 20 11.88 7.58 -5.03
C VAL A 20 11.80 8.86 -4.20
N ALA A 21 12.25 8.78 -2.96
CA ALA A 21 12.22 9.89 -2.02
C ALA A 21 13.56 10.02 -1.30
N ASN A 22 14.05 11.25 -1.20
CA ASN A 22 15.16 11.57 -0.31
C ASN A 22 14.59 11.79 1.10
N VAL A 23 14.75 10.77 1.94
CA VAL A 23 14.42 10.85 3.37
C VAL A 23 15.63 11.41 4.12
N LYS A 24 15.41 12.53 4.82
CA LYS A 24 16.38 13.02 5.81
C LYS A 24 16.29 12.14 7.06
N GLN A 25 17.39 12.06 7.78
CA GLN A 25 17.60 11.20 8.95
C GLN A 25 16.38 11.26 9.90
N LYS A 26 15.82 10.09 10.28
CA LYS A 26 14.64 9.85 11.16
C LYS A 26 13.23 9.78 10.52
N ILE A 27 13.10 9.56 9.21
CA ILE A 27 11.79 9.36 8.56
C ILE A 27 11.63 7.91 8.10
N ILE A 28 10.57 7.24 8.56
CA ILE A 28 10.27 5.84 8.19
C ILE A 28 8.99 5.82 7.37
N LEU A 29 9.07 5.34 6.12
CA LEU A 29 7.88 5.15 5.29
C LEU A 29 7.20 3.84 5.69
N ASP A 30 5.94 3.91 6.09
CA ASP A 30 5.20 2.79 6.65
C ASP A 30 4.24 2.21 5.59
N HIS A 31 3.38 3.07 5.04
CA HIS A 31 2.33 2.69 4.11
C HIS A 31 2.17 3.70 2.97
N VAL A 32 1.65 3.22 1.84
CA VAL A 32 1.24 4.04 0.70
C VAL A 32 -0.19 3.71 0.31
N TYR A 33 -0.99 4.75 0.13
CA TYR A 33 -2.36 4.69 -0.35
C TYR A 33 -2.40 5.14 -1.81
N PHE A 34 -2.90 4.28 -2.69
CA PHE A 34 -3.05 4.54 -4.12
C PHE A 34 -4.35 3.94 -4.63
N LYS A 35 -5.19 4.73 -5.32
CA LYS A 35 -6.47 4.27 -5.89
C LYS A 35 -7.36 3.51 -4.89
N GLY A 36 -7.47 4.01 -3.65
CA GLY A 36 -8.28 3.38 -2.60
C GLY A 36 -7.73 2.08 -2.03
N LYS A 37 -6.49 1.70 -2.38
CA LYS A 37 -5.77 0.57 -1.82
C LYS A 37 -4.61 1.04 -0.97
N GLN A 38 -4.31 0.30 0.09
CA GLN A 38 -3.09 0.47 0.88
C GLN A 38 -2.08 -0.63 0.55
N ALA A 39 -0.80 -0.27 0.51
CA ALA A 39 0.32 -1.19 0.47
C ALA A 39 1.35 -0.77 1.50
N ARG A 40 2.06 -1.75 2.07
CA ARG A 40 3.23 -1.47 2.90
C ARG A 40 4.38 -1.04 1.99
N LEU A 41 5.12 -0.01 2.40
CA LEU A 41 6.32 0.39 1.68
C LEU A 41 7.52 -0.37 2.24
N GLU A 42 8.26 -1.02 1.36
CA GLU A 42 9.50 -1.70 1.66
C GLU A 42 10.65 -0.85 1.15
N GLN A 43 11.58 -0.54 2.04
CA GLN A 43 12.79 0.19 1.68
C GLN A 43 13.74 -0.77 0.96
N VAL A 44 13.98 -0.50 -0.33
CA VAL A 44 14.92 -1.28 -1.15
C VAL A 44 16.29 -0.64 -1.19
N ASN A 45 16.35 0.69 -1.20
CA ASN A 45 17.59 1.48 -1.07
C ASN A 45 17.35 2.69 -0.17
N ASP A 46 18.39 3.44 0.19
CA ASP A 46 18.30 4.70 0.97
C ASP A 46 17.30 5.71 0.41
N SER A 47 17.04 5.65 -0.90
CA SER A 47 16.15 6.59 -1.60
C SER A 47 15.01 5.91 -2.36
N LEU A 48 14.92 4.57 -2.33
CA LEU A 48 13.94 3.81 -3.11
C LEU A 48 13.07 2.96 -2.19
N PHE A 49 11.77 3.17 -2.31
CA PHE A 49 10.74 2.43 -1.59
C PHE A 49 9.79 1.79 -2.58
N ILE A 50 9.38 0.55 -2.32
CA ILE A 50 8.50 -0.21 -3.20
C ILE A 50 7.26 -0.63 -2.41
N GLY A 51 6.08 -0.39 -2.98
CA GLY A 51 4.81 -0.84 -2.43
C GLY A 51 4.14 -1.82 -3.38
N HIS A 52 3.88 -3.03 -2.91
CA HIS A 52 3.22 -4.07 -3.70
C HIS A 52 1.69 -4.03 -3.49
N PHE A 53 0.96 -3.62 -4.52
CA PHE A 53 -0.50 -3.73 -4.60
C PHE A 53 -0.88 -5.04 -5.28
N PHE A 54 -1.14 -6.07 -4.47
CA PHE A 54 -1.76 -7.28 -4.98
C PHE A 54 -3.18 -6.96 -5.46
N LYS A 55 -3.54 -7.49 -6.64
CA LYS A 55 -4.94 -7.52 -7.06
C LYS A 55 -5.68 -8.44 -6.08
N ASP A 56 -6.90 -8.06 -5.70
CA ASP A 56 -7.74 -8.80 -4.74
C ASP A 56 -7.84 -10.31 -5.06
N SER A 57 -7.69 -10.69 -6.33
CA SER A 57 -7.63 -12.07 -6.79
C SER A 57 -6.46 -12.91 -6.23
N LEU A 58 -5.42 -12.30 -5.69
CA LEU A 58 -4.28 -12.98 -5.04
C LEU A 58 -4.38 -13.04 -3.53
N LYS A 59 -5.41 -12.42 -2.92
CA LYS A 59 -5.91 -12.92 -1.63
C LYS A 59 -6.55 -14.27 -1.95
N LYS A 60 -5.72 -15.30 -2.12
CA LYS A 60 -6.13 -16.65 -1.77
C LYS A 60 -6.71 -16.47 -0.38
N LYS A 61 -8.03 -16.59 -0.31
CA LYS A 61 -8.70 -16.84 0.96
C LYS A 61 -7.86 -17.93 1.60
N ASP A 62 -7.16 -17.61 2.67
CA ASP A 62 -6.71 -18.63 3.59
C ASP A 62 -8.03 -19.13 4.20
N VAL A 63 -8.75 -19.94 3.41
CA VAL A 63 -9.83 -20.76 3.92
C VAL A 63 -9.05 -21.73 4.79
N ILE A 64 -8.98 -21.41 6.08
CA ILE A 64 -8.68 -22.40 7.09
C ILE A 64 -9.79 -23.43 6.92
N MET A 65 -9.53 -24.48 6.14
CA MET A 65 -10.45 -25.58 5.95
C MET A 65 -10.42 -26.37 7.25
N THR A 66 -11.14 -25.86 8.25
CA THR A 66 -11.36 -26.54 9.51
C THR A 66 -12.36 -27.66 9.24
N ASN A 67 -11.98 -28.88 9.58
CA ASN A 67 -12.71 -30.12 9.30
C ASN A 67 -13.92 -30.31 10.23
N GLU A 68 -14.46 -29.23 10.81
CA GLU A 68 -15.45 -29.28 11.89
C GLU A 68 -16.82 -28.77 11.42
N PRO A 69 -17.87 -29.63 11.40
CA PRO A 69 -19.17 -29.34 10.77
C PRO A 69 -20.04 -28.27 11.46
N TYR A 70 -19.58 -27.69 12.59
CA TYR A 70 -20.33 -26.70 13.36
C TYR A 70 -19.63 -25.33 13.49
N GLY A 71 -18.49 -25.12 12.82
CA GLY A 71 -17.71 -23.86 12.89
C GLY A 71 -18.18 -22.73 11.97
N GLU A 72 -19.17 -22.96 11.09
CA GLU A 72 -19.57 -22.01 10.04
C GLU A 72 -20.53 -20.89 10.49
N TYR A 73 -20.89 -20.80 11.77
CA TYR A 73 -21.77 -19.74 12.32
C TYR A 73 -21.01 -18.51 12.84
N GLY A 74 -19.77 -18.30 12.39
CA GLY A 74 -18.94 -17.21 12.89
C GLY A 74 -17.84 -16.76 11.95
N ASN A 75 -17.89 -17.13 10.66
CA ASN A 75 -16.93 -16.66 9.69
C ASN A 75 -17.22 -15.17 9.40
N THR A 76 -16.74 -14.30 10.30
CA THR A 76 -16.77 -12.86 10.12
C THR A 76 -16.24 -12.56 8.73
N LEU A 77 -17.08 -11.89 7.94
CA LEU A 77 -16.82 -11.49 6.57
C LEU A 77 -15.36 -11.01 6.47
N PRO A 78 -14.54 -11.57 5.56
CA PRO A 78 -13.16 -11.16 5.44
C PRO A 78 -13.17 -9.65 5.25
N HIS A 79 -12.53 -8.92 6.15
CA HIS A 79 -12.40 -7.48 6.06
C HIS A 79 -11.90 -7.17 4.65
N LEU A 80 -12.83 -6.72 3.80
CA LEU A 80 -12.55 -6.09 2.53
C LEU A 80 -11.48 -5.06 2.84
N PRO A 81 -10.41 -4.93 2.02
CA PRO A 81 -9.43 -3.89 2.27
C PRO A 81 -10.22 -2.59 2.38
N GLU A 82 -10.24 -2.02 3.58
CA GLU A 82 -11.03 -0.82 3.90
C GLU A 82 -10.71 0.16 2.78
N LYS A 83 -11.73 0.48 1.97
CA LYS A 83 -11.61 1.49 0.92
C LYS A 83 -10.96 2.67 1.61
N SER A 84 -9.78 3.06 1.15
CA SER A 84 -9.07 4.15 1.81
C SER A 84 -10.04 5.34 1.89
N PRO A 85 -10.13 6.05 3.03
CA PRO A 85 -11.07 7.18 3.20
C PRO A 85 -10.73 8.38 2.29
N PHE A 86 -9.74 8.22 1.41
CA PHE A 86 -9.20 9.23 0.53
C PHE A 86 -9.67 8.97 -0.91
N ASP A 87 -10.41 9.94 -1.46
CA ASP A 87 -10.77 9.97 -2.86
C ASP A 87 -9.55 10.40 -3.69
N LEU A 88 -8.75 9.41 -4.12
CA LEU A 88 -7.50 9.61 -4.85
C LEU A 88 -7.71 9.38 -6.34
N LYS A 89 -7.33 10.35 -7.18
CA LYS A 89 -7.35 10.18 -8.65
C LYS A 89 -6.27 9.22 -9.11
N GLU A 90 -6.32 8.85 -10.40
CA GLU A 90 -5.43 7.82 -10.94
C GLU A 90 -3.94 8.15 -10.89
N ASN A 91 -3.60 9.43 -10.83
CA ASN A 91 -2.24 9.94 -10.77
C ASN A 91 -1.87 10.44 -9.35
N GLU A 92 -2.69 10.12 -8.34
CA GLU A 92 -2.49 10.59 -6.97
C GLU A 92 -2.24 9.43 -6.01
N CYS A 93 -1.26 9.60 -5.12
CA CYS A 93 -1.03 8.72 -3.99
C CYS A 93 -0.86 9.52 -2.70
N ILE A 94 -1.12 8.88 -1.57
CA ILE A 94 -0.76 9.40 -0.24
C ILE A 94 0.28 8.47 0.34
N ILE A 95 1.38 9.04 0.83
CA ILE A 95 2.44 8.30 1.50
C ILE A 95 2.33 8.61 2.99
N ALA A 96 2.16 7.57 3.79
CA ALA A 96 2.19 7.65 5.24
C ALA A 96 3.62 7.35 5.73
N PHE A 97 4.17 8.28 6.48
CA PHE A 97 5.50 8.20 7.04
C PHE A 97 5.49 8.60 8.51
N LYS A 98 6.37 7.98 9.29
CA LYS A 98 6.57 8.26 10.71
C LYS A 98 7.80 9.14 10.88
N VAL A 99 7.64 10.20 11.68
CA VAL A 99 8.73 11.09 12.11
C VAL A 99 8.76 11.03 13.64
N GLY A 100 9.66 10.23 14.20
CA GLY A 100 9.59 9.90 15.63
C GLY A 100 8.32 9.13 15.96
N ASP A 101 7.51 9.66 16.88
CA ASP A 101 6.21 9.10 17.30
C ASP A 101 5.02 9.63 16.48
N GLU A 102 5.24 10.58 15.58
CA GLU A 102 4.17 11.24 14.81
C GLU A 102 4.01 10.60 13.42
N VAL A 103 2.77 10.29 13.05
CA VAL A 103 2.43 9.80 11.70
C VAL A 103 1.99 10.98 10.83
N HIS A 104 2.66 11.16 9.70
CA HIS A 104 2.36 12.19 8.71
C HIS A 104 1.91 11.57 7.39
N PHE A 105 1.06 12.31 6.69
CA PHE A 105 0.52 11.93 5.38
C PHE A 105 0.93 12.97 4.34
N LEU A 106 1.61 12.54 3.28
CA LEU A 106 1.98 13.39 2.16
C LEU A 106 1.20 12.96 0.92
N LYS A 107 0.39 13.88 0.39
CA LYS A 107 -0.28 13.69 -0.90
C LYS A 107 0.68 14.05 -2.04
N TYR A 108 0.81 13.15 -2.99
CA TYR A 108 1.61 13.32 -4.20
C TYR A 108 0.73 13.08 -5.43
N SER A 109 0.57 14.11 -6.27
CA SER A 109 -0.41 14.11 -7.37
C SER A 109 0.18 13.88 -8.77
N ASN A 110 1.46 13.53 -8.87
CA ASN A 110 2.15 13.35 -10.15
C ASN A 110 2.74 11.94 -10.31
N VAL A 111 1.93 10.93 -10.01
CA VAL A 111 2.31 9.51 -10.13
C VAL A 111 2.32 9.12 -11.61
N GLU A 112 3.51 8.83 -12.14
CA GLU A 112 3.67 8.44 -13.54
C GLU A 112 3.49 6.92 -13.74
N LYS A 113 2.98 6.50 -14.89
CA LYS A 113 2.98 5.08 -15.26
C LYS A 113 4.30 4.75 -15.97
N ARG A 114 4.98 3.68 -15.55
CA ARG A 114 6.15 3.12 -16.24
C ARG A 114 5.84 1.79 -16.90
#